data_AF-A0A383EGX8-F1
#
_entry.id   AF-A0A383EGX8-F1
#
_cell.length_a   1.000
_cell.length_b   1.000
_cell.length_c   1.000
_cell.angle_alpha   90.00
_cell.angle_beta   90.00
_cell.angle_gamma   90.00
#
_symmetry.space_group_name_H-M   'P 1'
#
loop_
_entity.id
_entity.type
_entity.pdbx_description
1 polymer ?
#
loop_
_entity_poly.entity_id
_entity_poly.type
_entity_poly.pdbx_seq_one_letter_code
_entity_poly.pdbx_strand_id
1 'polypeptide(L)' 'MAIRKSKIKRETKETSVSVSLNIDGSGKTSIDTGISFLDHLITSFGKHSMLDLTVKAKSKDKIEHHLIEDTA' A
#
# COMPACT_ATOMS: atom_id res chain seq x y z
N MET A 1 -7.07 11.89 22.37
CA MET A 1 -6.98 10.48 21.92
C MET A 1 -5.63 10.26 21.25
N ALA A 2 -5.05 9.06 21.35
CA ALA A 2 -3.80 8.75 20.67
C ALA A 2 -4.05 8.52 19.17
N ILE A 3 -3.08 8.93 18.34
CA ILE A 3 -3.15 8.75 16.89
C ILE A 3 -2.99 7.27 16.53
N ARG A 4 -3.89 6.74 15.71
CA ARG A 4 -3.92 5.35 15.27
C ARG A 4 -3.10 5.20 13.97
N LYS A 5 -1.84 4.79 14.13
CA LYS A 5 -0.87 4.61 13.04
C LYS A 5 -0.19 3.25 13.12
N SER A 6 0.15 2.71 11.96
CA SER A 6 0.95 1.49 11.84
C SER A 6 1.91 1.56 10.66
N LYS A 7 3.02 0.83 10.75
CA LYS A 7 3.97 0.61 9.66
C LYS A 7 4.28 -0.88 9.59
N ILE A 8 4.17 -1.45 8.39
CA ILE A 8 4.43 -2.87 8.15
C ILE A 8 5.40 -2.99 6.99
N LYS A 9 6.35 -3.91 7.11
CA LYS A 9 7.19 -4.37 6.01
C LYS A 9 7.04 -5.88 5.88
N ARG A 10 6.81 -6.36 4.66
CA ARG A 10 6.69 -7.77 4.33
C ARG A 10 7.64 -8.12 3.20
N GLU A 11 8.39 -9.20 3.36
CA GLU A 11 9.39 -9.68 2.41
C GLU A 11 9.20 -11.17 2.19
N THR A 12 9.09 -11.58 0.93
CA THR A 12 9.08 -13.00 0.53
C THR A 12 10.11 -13.22 -0.57
N LYS A 13 10.12 -14.41 -1.18
CA LYS A 13 10.93 -14.66 -2.38
C LYS A 13 10.35 -13.93 -3.59
N GLU A 14 9.03 -13.73 -3.60
CA GLU A 14 8.21 -13.22 -4.69
C GLU A 14 8.10 -11.69 -4.64
N THR A 15 8.02 -11.08 -3.45
CA THR A 15 7.73 -9.64 -3.31
C THR A 15 8.53 -8.95 -2.20
N SER A 16 8.56 -7.61 -2.27
CA SER A 16 8.93 -6.70 -1.18
C SER A 16 7.83 -5.65 -1.06
N VAL A 17 7.20 -5.53 0.11
CA VAL A 17 6.08 -4.62 0.37
C VAL A 17 6.33 -3.82 1.64
N SER A 18 6.08 -2.52 1.59
CA SER A 18 6.17 -1.60 2.73
C SER A 18 4.94 -0.70 2.75
N VAL A 19 4.24 -0.66 3.89
CA VAL A 19 3.02 0.12 4.09
C VAL A 19 3.16 0.99 5.34
N SER A 20 2.73 2.25 5.23
CA SER A 20 2.51 3.15 6.37
C SER A 20 1.08 3.65 6.32
N LEU A 21 0.35 3.49 7.42
CA LEU A 21 -1.06 3.82 7.53
C LEU A 21 -1.30 4.76 8.72
N ASN A 22 -2.08 5.81 8.49
CA ASN A 22 -2.73 6.62 9.52
C ASN A 22 -4.24 6.56 9.30
N ILE A 23 -4.97 5.93 10.22
CA ILE A 23 -6.43 5.85 10.11
C ILE A 23 -7.15 7.09 10.63
N ASP A 24 -6.43 8.01 11.28
CA ASP A 24 -6.88 9.36 11.63
C ASP A 24 -6.31 10.38 10.63
N GLY A 25 -6.37 10.06 9.34
CA GLY A 25 -5.75 10.83 8.26
C GLY A 25 -6.65 11.88 7.61
N SER A 26 -6.20 12.40 6.47
CA SER A 26 -6.96 13.34 5.63
C SER A 26 -7.05 12.87 4.17
N GLY A 27 -6.82 11.58 3.90
CA GLY A 27 -6.85 11.03 2.54
C GLY A 27 -5.61 11.31 1.71
N LYS A 28 -4.44 11.54 2.34
CA LYS A 28 -3.16 11.73 1.62
C LYS A 28 -2.57 10.38 1.23
N THR A 29 -2.44 10.11 -0.06
CA THR A 29 -1.89 8.83 -0.54
C THR A 29 -0.59 9.02 -1.32
N SER A 30 0.30 8.03 -1.21
CA SER A 30 1.51 7.90 -2.04
C SER A 30 1.74 6.41 -2.30
N ILE A 31 1.32 5.95 -3.48
CA ILE A 31 1.26 4.53 -3.83
C ILE A 31 2.18 4.29 -5.02
N ASP A 32 3.06 3.31 -4.90
CA ASP A 32 3.99 2.87 -5.94
C ASP A 32 4.14 1.35 -5.87
N THR A 33 3.28 0.64 -6.59
CA THR A 33 3.38 -0.82 -6.77
C THR A 33 4.04 -1.18 -8.10
N GLY A 34 4.15 -0.23 -9.03
CA GLY A 34 4.56 -0.46 -10.42
C GLY A 34 3.43 -0.95 -11.33
N ILE A 35 2.21 -1.17 -10.82
CA ILE A 35 1.00 -1.49 -11.60
C ILE A 35 0.04 -0.31 -11.50
N SER A 36 -0.04 0.51 -12.56
CA SER A 36 -0.78 1.79 -12.53
C SER A 36 -2.26 1.64 -12.15
N PHE A 37 -2.92 0.56 -12.55
CA PHE A 37 -4.31 0.33 -12.20
C PHE A 37 -4.49 -0.03 -10.72
N LEU A 38 -3.58 -0.82 -10.14
CA LEU A 38 -3.59 -1.11 -8.70
C LEU A 38 -3.32 0.16 -7.88
N ASP A 39 -2.35 0.97 -8.30
CA ASP A 39 -2.02 2.25 -7.65
C ASP A 39 -3.23 3.20 -7.61
N HIS A 40 -4.01 3.24 -8.71
CA HIS A 40 -5.26 3.99 -8.79
C HIS A 40 -6.30 3.49 -7.80
N LEU A 41 -6.51 2.17 -7.70
CA LEU A 41 -7.49 1.58 -6.78
C LEU A 41 -7.14 1.84 -5.31
N ILE A 42 -5.87 1.65 -4.92
CA ILE A 42 -5.41 1.89 -3.55
C ILE A 42 -5.47 3.40 -3.22
N THR A 43 -5.15 4.26 -4.18
CA THR A 43 -5.30 5.72 -4.04
C THR A 43 -6.75 6.09 -3.78
N SER A 44 -7.69 5.53 -4.55
CA SER A 44 -9.13 5.74 -4.35
C SER A 44 -9.57 5.27 -2.95
N PHE A 45 -9.16 4.07 -2.54
CA PHE A 45 -9.43 3.53 -1.21
C PHE A 45 -8.95 4.46 -0.08
N GLY A 46 -7.69 4.89 -0.11
CA GLY A 46 -7.13 5.79 0.90
C GLY A 46 -7.81 7.17 0.91
N LYS A 47 -8.05 7.74 -0.28
CA LYS A 47 -8.69 9.06 -0.43
C LYS A 47 -10.11 9.09 0.13
N HIS A 48 -10.94 8.12 -0.23
CA HIS A 48 -12.35 8.09 0.14
C HIS A 48 -12.59 7.54 1.56
N SER A 49 -11.61 6.83 2.13
CA SER A 49 -11.64 6.39 3.53
C SER A 49 -10.98 7.39 4.50
N MET A 50 -10.50 8.54 4.01
CA MET A 50 -9.74 9.54 4.79
C MET A 50 -8.47 8.99 5.47
N LEU A 51 -7.85 7.99 4.87
CA LEU A 51 -6.61 7.40 5.37
C LEU A 51 -5.40 8.15 4.80
N ASP A 52 -4.38 8.43 5.62
CA ASP A 52 -3.07 8.72 5.04
C ASP A 52 -2.33 7.40 4.82
N LEU A 53 -2.02 7.09 3.56
CA LEU A 53 -1.55 5.78 3.15
C LEU A 53 -0.32 5.93 2.25
N THR A 54 0.79 5.30 2.64
CA THR A 54 1.97 5.15 1.77
C THR A 54 2.20 3.68 1.52
N VAL A 55 2.28 3.27 0.26
CA VAL A 55 2.57 1.89 -0.14
C VAL A 55 3.71 1.91 -1.15
N LYS A 56 4.72 1.08 -0.89
CA LYS A 56 5.74 0.72 -1.88
C LYS A 56 5.76 -0.79 -2.01
N ALA A 57 5.57 -1.29 -3.22
CA ALA A 57 5.58 -2.72 -3.49
C ALA A 57 6.41 -3.00 -4.75
N LYS A 58 7.08 -4.16 -4.77
CA LYS A 58 7.85 -4.61 -5.92
C LYS A 58 7.79 -6.12 -6.04
N SER A 59 7.48 -6.60 -7.25
CA SER A 59 7.65 -8.01 -7.60
C SER A 59 9.13 -8.32 -7.89
N LYS A 60 9.61 -9.42 -7.35
CA LYS A 60 10.96 -9.98 -7.54
C LYS A 60 10.96 -11.07 -8.63
N ASP A 61 9.84 -11.75 -8.80
CA ASP A 61 9.63 -12.87 -9.75
C ASP A 61 8.93 -12.45 -11.06
N LYS A 62 8.48 -11.20 -11.15
CA LYS A 62 7.71 -10.61 -12.27
C LYS A 62 6.31 -11.20 -12.45
N ILE A 63 5.73 -11.81 -11.41
CA ILE A 63 4.35 -12.30 -11.42
C ILE A 63 3.45 -11.28 -10.71
N GLU A 64 2.48 -10.71 -11.44
CA GLU A 64 1.59 -9.67 -10.91
C GLU A 64 0.68 -10.18 -9.79
N HIS A 65 0.22 -11.43 -9.87
CA HIS A 65 -0.67 -12.02 -8.87
C HIS A 65 -0.09 -11.94 -7.46
N HIS A 66 1.16 -12.37 -7.26
CA HIS A 66 1.81 -12.32 -5.95
C HIS A 66 1.97 -10.89 -5.44
N LEU A 67 2.28 -9.94 -6.34
CA LEU A 67 2.40 -8.54 -5.97
C LEU A 67 1.07 -7.95 -5.50
N ILE A 68 -0.02 -8.25 -6.21
CA ILE A 68 -1.37 -7.81 -5.86
C ILE A 68 -1.79 -8.43 -4.53
N GLU A 69 -1.62 -9.75 -4.37
CA GLU A 69 -1.95 -10.49 -3.14
C GLU A 69 -1.19 -9.94 -1.93
N ASP A 70 0.12 -9.80 -2.03
CA ASP A 70 0.97 -9.38 -0.91
C ASP A 70 0.81 -7.90 -0.54
N THR A 71 0.21 -7.10 -1.42
CA THR A 71 -0.09 -5.67 -1.18
C THR A 71 -1.44 -5.47 -0.48
N ALA A 72 -2.40 -6.39 -0.66
CA ALA A 72 -3.75 -6.32 -0.09
C ALA A 72 -3.76 -6.61 1.42
#